data_AF-A0A1B6GWP0-F1
#
_entry.id   AF-A0A1B6GWP0-F1
#
_cell.length_a   1.000
_cell.length_b   1.000
_cell.length_c   1.000
_cell.angle_alpha   90.00
_cell.angle_beta   90.00
_cell.angle_gamma   90.00
#
_symmetry.space_group_name_H-M   'P 1'
#
loop_
_entity.id
_entity.type
_entity.pdbx_description
1 polymer ?
#
loop_
_entity_poly.entity_id
_entity_poly.type
_entity_poly.pdbx_seq_one_letter_code
_entity_poly.pdbx_strand_id
1 'polypeptide(L)'
;QVVMSVMLATLVKTEPPDACETMEPSHGGSPQEGPPPFRFYLHKDTIVSRLSSHFAILGSESQQFTGFMVQVRDDASGLPVGQFDTGCLDINTMNCFGGFANTAVHLSSEPKTDAHMRWLPDLDFVGNVTFFTTVAQSRKVF
;
A
#
# COMPACT_ATOMS: atom_id res chain seq x y z
N GLN A 1 49.31 14.73 4.23
CA GLN A 1 48.16 14.75 5.17
C GLN A 1 46.92 14.40 4.36
N VAL A 2 46.25 13.31 4.71
CA VAL A 2 45.00 12.89 4.08
C VAL A 2 43.90 13.81 4.59
N VAL A 3 43.28 14.59 3.70
CA VAL A 3 42.12 15.41 4.03
C VAL A 3 40.94 14.46 4.10
N MET A 4 40.55 14.08 5.31
CA MET A 4 39.38 13.27 5.58
C MET A 4 38.15 14.17 5.41
N SER A 5 37.54 14.12 4.23
CA SER A 5 36.30 14.84 3.95
C SER A 5 35.17 14.17 4.73
N VAL A 6 34.75 14.78 5.84
CA VAL A 6 33.57 14.37 6.58
C VAL A 6 32.36 14.84 5.77
N MET A 7 31.82 13.95 4.94
CA MET A 7 30.50 14.12 4.36
C MET A 7 29.50 14.04 5.51
N LEU A 8 29.08 15.21 6.02
CA LEU A 8 27.93 15.32 6.90
C LEU A 8 26.70 14.96 6.07
N ALA A 9 26.36 13.67 6.02
CA ALA A 9 25.10 13.22 5.47
C ALA A 9 24.01 13.73 6.42
N THR A 10 23.49 14.94 6.15
CA THR A 10 22.18 15.32 6.67
C THR A 10 21.21 14.29 6.14
N LEU A 11 20.73 13.41 7.02
CA LEU A 11 19.53 12.61 6.81
C LEU A 11 18.42 13.61 6.51
N VAL A 12 18.26 13.96 5.23
CA VAL A 12 17.02 14.56 4.75
C VAL A 12 15.99 13.48 5.01
N LYS A 13 15.27 13.58 6.12
CA LYS A 13 14.02 12.85 6.31
C LYS A 13 13.14 13.37 5.17
N THR A 14 13.18 12.70 4.02
CA THR A 14 12.23 12.95 2.95
C THR A 14 10.88 12.68 3.58
N GLU A 15 10.12 13.74 3.82
CA GLU A 15 8.75 13.64 4.29
C GLU A 15 8.05 12.67 3.34
N PRO A 16 7.41 11.61 3.86
CA PRO A 16 6.70 10.68 3.00
C PRO A 16 5.69 11.49 2.17
N PRO A 17 5.45 11.16 0.89
CA PRO A 17 4.38 11.80 0.14
C PRO A 17 3.10 11.85 0.99
N ASP A 18 2.35 12.95 1.03
CA ASP A 18 1.17 13.12 1.91
C ASP A 18 0.21 11.91 1.87
N ALA A 19 0.05 11.31 0.69
CA ALA A 19 -0.75 10.11 0.48
C ALA A 19 -0.31 8.89 1.32
N CYS A 20 0.97 8.77 1.68
CA CYS A 20 1.47 7.71 2.54
C CYS A 20 0.90 7.77 3.96
N GLU A 21 0.67 8.97 4.48
CA GLU A 21 0.09 9.18 5.80
C GLU A 21 -1.42 9.06 5.73
N THR A 22 -2.05 9.82 4.83
CA THR A 22 -3.51 9.96 4.76
C THR A 22 -4.20 8.81 4.04
N MET A 23 -3.49 8.08 3.18
CA MET A 23 -4.06 7.15 2.19
C MET A 23 -5.05 7.81 1.22
N GLU A 24 -5.04 9.14 1.11
CA GLU A 24 -5.89 9.90 0.19
C GLU A 24 -5.28 10.01 -1.21
N PRO A 25 -6.08 9.95 -2.28
CA PRO A 25 -5.60 10.20 -3.63
C PRO A 25 -5.10 11.65 -3.80
N SER A 26 -3.92 11.82 -4.41
CA SER A 26 -3.27 13.13 -4.62
C SER A 26 -3.99 14.09 -5.58
N HIS A 27 -5.05 13.63 -6.25
CA HIS A 27 -5.83 14.43 -7.19
C HIS A 27 -7.12 15.01 -6.59
N GLY A 28 -7.29 14.87 -5.27
CA GLY A 28 -8.49 15.25 -4.55
C GLY A 28 -9.66 14.31 -4.81
N GLY A 29 -10.74 14.50 -4.07
CA GLY A 29 -11.94 13.69 -4.14
C GLY A 29 -12.67 13.75 -2.80
N SER A 30 -13.78 13.04 -2.70
CA SER A 30 -14.48 12.89 -1.43
C SER A 30 -14.44 11.43 -1.01
N PRO A 31 -14.12 11.14 0.27
CA PRO A 31 -14.31 9.80 0.80
C PRO A 31 -15.80 9.44 0.72
N GLN A 32 -16.10 8.19 0.46
CA GLN A 32 -17.47 7.69 0.57
C GLN A 32 -17.94 7.69 2.04
N GLU A 33 -19.20 8.06 2.24
CA GLU A 33 -19.83 8.09 3.57
C GLU A 33 -20.55 6.77 3.92
N GLY A 34 -20.61 5.83 2.97
CA GLY A 34 -21.31 4.54 3.11
C GLY A 34 -20.37 3.34 3.18
N PRO A 35 -20.91 2.12 3.42
CA PRO A 35 -20.13 0.90 3.36
C PRO A 35 -19.43 0.75 2.00
N PRO A 36 -18.17 0.29 1.96
CA PRO A 36 -17.47 0.12 0.71
C PRO A 36 -18.19 -0.91 -0.18
N PRO A 37 -18.42 -0.62 -1.48
CA PRO A 37 -19.04 -1.56 -2.40
C PRO A 37 -18.12 -2.71 -2.82
N PHE A 38 -16.89 -2.73 -2.29
CA PHE A 38 -15.86 -3.72 -2.62
C PHE A 38 -15.67 -4.68 -1.45
N ARG A 39 -15.33 -5.93 -1.79
CA ARG A 39 -14.95 -6.95 -0.82
C ARG A 39 -13.43 -7.07 -0.78
N PHE A 40 -12.90 -7.23 0.42
CA PHE A 40 -11.49 -7.49 0.64
C PHE A 40 -11.31 -8.96 1.00
N TYR A 41 -10.37 -9.63 0.32
CA TYR A 41 -10.05 -11.02 0.58
C TYR A 41 -8.59 -11.14 1.00
N LEU A 42 -8.36 -11.78 2.14
CA LEU A 42 -7.02 -12.16 2.61
C LEU A 42 -6.97 -13.67 2.69
N HIS A 43 -5.97 -14.28 2.04
CA HIS A 43 -5.91 -15.73 1.91
C HIS A 43 -5.82 -16.47 3.26
N LYS A 44 -5.13 -15.88 4.24
CA LYS A 44 -5.00 -16.39 5.61
C LYS A 44 -4.89 -15.23 6.59
N ASP A 45 -5.56 -15.35 7.72
CA ASP A 45 -5.52 -14.43 8.86
C ASP A 45 -4.21 -14.58 9.66
N THR A 46 -3.65 -15.79 9.72
CA THR A 46 -2.34 -16.06 10.30
C THR A 46 -1.26 -16.00 9.21
N ILE A 47 -0.41 -14.99 9.27
CA ILE A 47 0.69 -14.79 8.34
C ILE A 47 1.99 -15.23 9.02
N VAL A 48 2.65 -16.23 8.46
CA VAL A 48 3.97 -16.67 8.93
C VAL A 48 5.02 -15.80 8.30
N SER A 49 5.87 -15.15 9.11
CA SER A 49 7.01 -14.38 8.62
C SER A 49 7.82 -15.24 7.65
N ARG A 50 8.30 -14.65 6.54
CA ARG A 50 8.95 -15.32 5.38
C ARG A 50 8.02 -15.97 4.35
N LEU A 51 6.71 -16.09 4.63
CA LEU A 51 5.72 -16.50 3.61
C LEU A 51 4.96 -15.28 3.11
N SER A 52 4.73 -15.23 1.80
CA SER A 52 3.89 -14.20 1.22
C SER A 52 2.42 -14.41 1.58
N SER A 53 1.71 -13.33 1.88
CA SER A 53 0.25 -13.30 1.95
C SER A 53 -0.33 -12.72 0.66
N HIS A 54 -1.53 -13.19 0.30
CA HIS A 54 -2.25 -12.72 -0.87
C HIS A 54 -3.48 -11.95 -0.43
N PHE A 55 -3.58 -10.71 -0.90
CA PHE A 55 -4.68 -9.79 -0.66
C PHE A 55 -5.35 -9.42 -1.98
N ALA A 56 -6.67 -9.35 -2.00
CA ALA A 56 -7.42 -8.99 -3.18
C ALA A 56 -8.54 -7.99 -2.86
N ILE A 57 -8.76 -7.06 -3.80
CA ILE A 57 -9.92 -6.18 -3.84
C ILE A 57 -10.85 -6.73 -4.90
N LEU A 58 -12.11 -6.99 -4.55
CA LEU A 58 -13.10 -7.60 -5.42
C LEU A 58 -14.32 -6.69 -5.54
N GLY A 59 -14.59 -6.21 -6.75
CA GLY A 59 -15.79 -5.48 -7.15
C GLY A 59 -16.77 -6.34 -7.95
N SER A 60 -17.57 -5.68 -8.79
CA SER A 60 -18.52 -6.31 -9.71
C SER A 60 -18.64 -5.49 -10.99
N GLU A 61 -19.30 -6.01 -12.03
CA GLU A 61 -19.54 -5.26 -13.27
C GLU A 61 -20.24 -3.91 -13.04
N SER A 62 -21.13 -3.85 -12.05
CA SER A 62 -21.81 -2.61 -11.63
C SER A 62 -21.01 -1.74 -10.66
N GLN A 63 -19.89 -2.24 -10.13
CA GLN A 63 -19.07 -1.60 -9.11
C GLN A 63 -17.59 -1.85 -9.45
N GLN A 64 -17.16 -1.25 -10.54
CA GLN A 64 -15.77 -1.25 -10.97
C GLN A 64 -15.00 -0.17 -10.22
N PHE A 65 -13.68 -0.32 -10.17
CA PHE A 65 -12.78 0.70 -9.65
C PHE A 65 -11.67 0.98 -10.65
N THR A 66 -11.14 2.20 -10.60
CA THR A 66 -10.08 2.68 -11.50
C THR A 66 -8.74 2.84 -10.77
N GLY A 67 -8.74 2.83 -9.44
CA GLY A 67 -7.52 3.01 -8.67
C GLY A 67 -7.63 2.41 -7.28
N PHE A 68 -6.48 2.13 -6.68
CA PHE A 68 -6.38 1.76 -5.28
C PHE A 68 -5.01 2.14 -4.73
N MET A 69 -4.95 2.18 -3.41
CA MET A 69 -3.74 2.29 -2.61
C MET A 69 -3.88 1.35 -1.41
N VAL A 70 -2.90 0.47 -1.19
CA VAL A 70 -2.91 -0.51 -0.09
C VAL A 70 -1.59 -0.42 0.67
N GLN A 71 -1.69 -0.28 1.98
CA GLN A 71 -0.55 -0.24 2.89
C GLN A 71 -0.81 -1.17 4.08
N VAL A 72 0.16 -2.00 4.41
CA VAL A 72 0.07 -2.89 5.57
C VAL A 72 0.79 -2.24 6.73
N ARG A 73 0.06 -1.86 7.78
CA ARG A 73 0.63 -1.18 8.94
C ARG A 73 0.66 -2.11 10.13
N ASP A 74 1.75 -2.03 10.90
CA ASP A 74 1.82 -2.63 12.23
C ASP A 74 0.85 -1.90 13.17
N ASP A 75 0.00 -2.66 13.87
CA ASP A 75 -1.01 -2.10 14.76
C ASP A 75 -0.38 -1.37 15.97
N ALA A 76 0.86 -1.73 16.36
CA ALA A 76 1.55 -1.12 17.49
C ALA A 76 2.18 0.24 17.16
N SER A 77 2.85 0.35 16.00
CA SER A 77 3.55 1.58 15.59
C SER A 77 2.74 2.46 14.63
N GLY A 78 1.75 1.91 13.94
CA GLY A 78 1.04 2.57 12.84
C GLY A 78 1.89 2.77 11.59
N LEU A 79 3.12 2.22 11.54
CA LEU A 79 4.03 2.36 10.41
C LEU A 79 3.89 1.19 9.43
N PRO A 80 4.21 1.39 8.14
CA PRO A 80 4.13 0.31 7.18
C PRO A 80 5.19 -0.76 7.47
N VAL A 81 4.79 -2.01 7.30
CA VAL A 81 5.65 -3.19 7.47
C VAL A 81 5.58 -4.09 6.25
N GLY A 82 6.70 -4.72 5.92
CA GLY A 82 6.81 -5.58 4.75
C GLY A 82 6.77 -4.83 3.42
N GLN A 83 6.66 -5.60 2.34
CA GLN A 83 6.82 -5.12 0.97
C GLN A 83 5.85 -5.83 0.02
N PHE A 84 5.43 -5.13 -1.02
CA PHE A 84 4.66 -5.72 -2.10
C PHE A 84 5.57 -6.15 -3.23
N ASP A 85 5.25 -7.30 -3.80
CA ASP A 85 5.96 -7.84 -4.95
C ASP A 85 5.12 -7.63 -6.22
N THR A 86 5.75 -7.00 -7.21
CA THR A 86 5.13 -6.68 -8.50
C THR A 86 5.11 -7.84 -9.48
N GLY A 87 5.96 -8.87 -9.29
CA GLY A 87 6.08 -10.10 -10.08
C GLY A 87 5.28 -10.17 -11.39
N CYS A 88 4.11 -10.82 -11.35
CA CYS A 88 3.17 -10.96 -12.47
C CYS A 88 1.80 -10.34 -12.14
N LEU A 89 1.77 -9.31 -11.29
CA LEU A 89 0.54 -8.69 -10.82
C LEU A 89 0.36 -7.31 -11.46
N ASP A 90 -0.88 -6.92 -11.73
CA ASP A 90 -1.22 -5.63 -12.34
C ASP A 90 -1.19 -4.47 -11.32
N ILE A 91 -0.10 -4.39 -10.56
CA ILE A 91 0.14 -3.38 -9.52
C ILE A 91 1.48 -2.67 -9.76
N ASN A 92 1.54 -1.42 -9.32
CA ASN A 92 2.78 -0.68 -9.07
C ASN A 92 3.04 -0.61 -7.55
N THR A 93 4.23 -0.16 -7.17
CA THR A 93 4.57 0.10 -5.76
C THR A 93 5.14 1.49 -5.58
N MET A 94 5.01 2.01 -4.36
CA MET A 94 5.63 3.25 -3.92
C MET A 94 6.34 3.05 -2.57
N ASN A 95 7.28 3.96 -2.30
CA ASN A 95 8.07 3.97 -1.08
C ASN A 95 7.48 5.00 -0.10
N CYS A 96 7.00 4.54 1.04
CA CYS A 96 6.46 5.37 2.11
C CYS A 96 7.34 5.30 3.35
N PHE A 97 7.50 6.42 4.05
CA PHE A 97 8.29 6.55 5.29
C PHE A 97 9.74 6.03 5.17
N GLY A 98 10.34 6.16 3.99
CA GLY A 98 11.68 5.65 3.70
C GLY A 98 11.78 4.13 3.52
N GLY A 99 10.66 3.40 3.62
CA GLY A 99 10.59 1.97 3.30
C GLY A 99 10.51 1.69 1.80
N PHE A 100 10.90 0.49 1.39
CA PHE A 100 10.95 0.07 -0.01
C PHE A 100 9.71 -0.75 -0.39
N ALA A 101 9.04 -0.37 -1.48
CA ALA A 101 7.88 -1.08 -2.06
C ALA A 101 6.80 -1.44 -1.03
N ASN A 102 6.67 -0.69 0.05
CA ASN A 102 5.81 -1.01 1.20
C ASN A 102 4.35 -0.56 1.02
N THR A 103 4.03 -0.02 -0.15
CA THR A 103 2.68 0.44 -0.49
C THR A 103 2.37 0.05 -1.93
N ALA A 104 1.30 -0.72 -2.13
CA ALA A 104 0.81 -1.10 -3.44
C ALA A 104 -0.14 -0.04 -3.99
N VAL A 105 -0.02 0.24 -5.28
CA VAL A 105 -0.89 1.17 -6.01
C VAL A 105 -1.28 0.57 -7.35
N HIS A 106 -2.37 1.05 -7.93
CA HIS A 106 -2.83 0.61 -9.25
C HIS A 106 -1.76 0.81 -10.36
N LEU A 107 -1.72 -0.11 -11.32
CA LEU A 107 -0.86 -0.02 -12.50
C LEU A 107 -1.39 0.98 -13.56
N SER A 108 -2.70 1.00 -13.76
CA SER A 108 -3.39 1.84 -14.75
C SER A 108 -4.78 2.24 -14.26
N SER A 109 -5.31 3.34 -14.79
CA SER A 109 -6.65 3.83 -14.49
C SER A 109 -7.77 3.12 -15.26
N GLU A 110 -7.44 2.02 -15.95
CA GLU A 110 -8.44 1.23 -16.65
C GLU A 110 -9.41 0.59 -15.64
N PRO A 111 -10.73 0.68 -15.88
CA PRO A 111 -11.72 0.06 -15.01
C PRO A 111 -11.46 -1.44 -14.82
N LYS A 112 -11.55 -1.90 -13.57
CA LYS A 112 -11.36 -3.30 -13.21
C LYS A 112 -12.31 -3.73 -12.12
N THR A 113 -12.59 -5.04 -12.10
CA THR A 113 -13.44 -5.70 -11.12
C THR A 113 -12.64 -6.44 -10.06
N ASP A 114 -11.35 -6.65 -10.27
CA ASP A 114 -10.45 -7.24 -9.29
C ASP A 114 -9.04 -6.63 -9.35
N ALA A 115 -8.34 -6.74 -8.21
CA ALA A 115 -6.93 -6.42 -8.09
C ALA A 115 -6.30 -7.36 -7.07
N HIS A 116 -5.22 -8.01 -7.49
CA HIS A 116 -4.52 -9.03 -6.71
C HIS A 116 -3.13 -8.54 -6.31
N MET A 117 -2.78 -8.74 -5.05
CA MET A 117 -1.54 -8.25 -4.45
C MET A 117 -0.86 -9.35 -3.66
N ARG A 118 0.46 -9.44 -3.81
CA ARG A 118 1.32 -10.29 -2.99
C ARG A 118 2.11 -9.41 -2.03
N TRP A 119 1.89 -9.61 -0.73
CA TRP A 119 2.59 -8.92 0.34
C TRP A 119 3.55 -9.88 1.05
N LEU A 120 4.76 -9.41 1.32
CA LEU A 120 5.79 -10.13 2.07
C LEU A 120 6.05 -9.40 3.39
N PRO A 121 5.76 -10.02 4.55
CA PRO A 121 6.14 -9.46 5.84
C PRO A 121 7.66 -9.37 5.99
N ASP A 122 8.14 -8.39 6.77
CA ASP A 122 9.55 -8.33 7.13
C ASP A 122 9.96 -9.60 7.90
N LEU A 123 11.19 -10.08 7.65
CA LEU A 123 11.63 -11.42 8.06
C LEU A 123 11.49 -11.70 9.56
N ASP A 124 11.66 -10.67 10.38
CA ASP A 124 11.67 -10.75 11.84
C ASP A 124 10.48 -10.00 12.48
N PHE A 125 9.51 -9.58 11.67
CA PHE A 125 8.29 -8.95 12.20
C PHE A 125 7.45 -9.97 12.96
N VAL A 126 7.04 -9.59 14.17
CA VAL A 126 6.10 -10.32 15.01
C VAL A 126 5.11 -9.32 15.58
N GLY A 127 3.84 -9.47 15.22
CA GLY A 127 2.79 -8.55 15.63
C GLY A 127 1.54 -8.73 14.80
N ASN A 128 0.56 -7.87 15.07
CA ASN A 128 -0.65 -7.78 14.27
C ASN A 128 -0.48 -6.68 13.23
N VAL A 129 -1.12 -6.88 12.08
CA VAL A 129 -1.11 -5.90 11.00
C VAL A 129 -2.51 -5.66 10.48
N THR A 130 -2.73 -4.44 10.00
CA THR A 130 -3.95 -4.04 9.32
C THR A 130 -3.63 -3.61 7.90
N PHE A 131 -4.43 -4.10 6.94
CA PHE A 131 -4.36 -3.71 5.53
C PHE A 131 -5.22 -2.46 5.30
N PHE A 132 -4.61 -1.29 5.37
CA PHE A 132 -5.25 -0.03 5.05
C PHE A 132 -5.43 0.06 3.54
N THR A 133 -6.67 0.26 3.10
CA THR A 133 -7.03 0.22 1.67
C THR A 133 -7.93 1.38 1.31
N THR A 134 -7.52 2.15 0.30
CA THR A 134 -8.34 3.17 -0.37
C THR A 134 -8.64 2.67 -1.78
N VAL A 135 -9.90 2.74 -2.22
CA VAL A 135 -10.33 2.26 -3.55
C VAL A 135 -11.09 3.37 -4.27
N ALA A 136 -10.52 3.86 -5.36
CA ALA A 136 -11.13 4.90 -6.17
C ALA A 136 -12.07 4.30 -7.22
N GLN A 137 -13.37 4.52 -7.08
CA GLN A 137 -14.36 4.25 -8.14
C GLN A 137 -14.10 5.11 -9.38
N SER A 138 -13.66 6.35 -9.16
CA SER A 138 -13.29 7.30 -10.21
C SER A 138 -12.25 8.27 -9.67
N ARG A 139 -11.74 9.17 -10.53
CA ARG A 139 -10.78 10.21 -10.12
C ARG A 139 -11.27 11.12 -8.99
N LYS A 140 -12.59 11.19 -8.72
CA LYS A 140 -13.18 12.10 -7.72
C LYS A 140 -13.86 11.39 -6.53
N VAL A 141 -14.01 10.07 -6.58
CA VAL A 141 -14.77 9.29 -5.58
C VAL A 141 -13.94 8.10 -5.14
N PHE A 142 -13.68 8.00 -3.84
CA PHE A 142 -12.86 6.95 -3.23
C PHE A 142 -13.38 6.51 -1.87
#